data_AF-A0A3D5YVU7-F1
#
_entry.id   AF-A0A3D5YVU7-F1
#
_cell.length_a   1.000
_cell.length_b   1.000
_cell.length_c   1.000
_cell.angle_alpha   90.00
_cell.angle_beta   90.00
_cell.angle_gamma   90.00
#
_symmetry.space_group_name_H-M   'P 1'
#
loop_
_entity.id
_entity.type
_entity.pdbx_description
1 polymer ?
#
loop_
_entity_poly.entity_id
_entity_poly.type
_entity_poly.pdbx_seq_one_letter_code
_entity_poly.pdbx_strand_id
1 'polypeptide(L)'
;MNITQDSFGGRNVVFDSVLEDIPGGLSLDKTRIPATLLYVGAGAPVNVNKTTRVAELIKTAVCVADSASGDAVRVAKGHLFAAADVITDGYVVCAITSIDTSNAAYDIIVPATTFVNYAEGTVIVESATGKVAGTHAAVTVTIASGKTITVNDPSGKAAGIIVSIAAAGDDNLACSFAGKTLTIALASTTASKNTPAVEVQAAIRALVTPAFDFSAFVVTGDELAGSGVTPATGVMAVNNPYKYEANGLVKSTVNVEGANADCSVVLKGAVRESALPYPVSPLMKATLSGITFNA
;
A
#
# COMPACT_ATOMS: atom_id res chain seq x y z
N MET A 1 -32.41 -35.48 23.49
CA MET A 1 -32.43 -34.21 22.75
C MET A 1 -31.14 -34.17 21.93
N ASN A 2 -31.23 -34.46 20.63
CA ASN A 2 -30.07 -34.53 19.75
C ASN A 2 -29.77 -33.09 19.31
N ILE A 3 -28.66 -32.51 19.76
CA ILE A 3 -28.23 -31.18 19.32
C ILE A 3 -27.58 -31.37 17.94
N THR A 4 -28.32 -31.10 16.88
CA THR A 4 -27.76 -30.98 15.53
C THR A 4 -27.18 -29.57 15.36
N GLN A 5 -26.06 -29.52 14.64
CA GLN A 5 -25.19 -28.34 14.45
C GLN A 5 -25.90 -27.12 13.82
N ASP A 6 -27.12 -27.29 13.30
CA ASP A 6 -27.88 -26.25 12.60
C ASP A 6 -28.67 -25.32 13.54
N SER A 7 -28.65 -25.54 14.86
CA SER A 7 -29.42 -24.77 15.84
C SER A 7 -28.61 -23.70 16.60
N PHE A 8 -27.29 -23.67 16.40
CA PHE A 8 -26.43 -22.56 16.80
C PHE A 8 -25.82 -21.99 15.53
N GLY A 9 -26.14 -20.75 15.17
CA GLY A 9 -25.37 -20.06 14.13
C GLY A 9 -23.89 -20.21 14.47
N GLY A 10 -23.14 -20.93 13.63
CA GLY A 10 -21.76 -21.28 13.92
C GLY A 10 -21.00 -20.02 14.32
N ARG A 11 -20.21 -20.08 15.40
CA ARG A 11 -19.35 -18.95 15.77
C ARG A 11 -18.53 -18.60 14.54
N ASN A 12 -18.61 -17.35 14.06
CA ASN A 12 -17.74 -16.89 12.98
C ASN A 12 -16.31 -16.83 13.53
N VAL A 13 -15.56 -17.91 13.36
CA VAL A 13 -14.19 -18.03 13.85
C VAL A 13 -13.27 -17.34 12.87
N VAL A 14 -12.77 -16.17 13.25
CA VAL A 14 -11.86 -15.37 12.42
C VAL A 14 -10.41 -15.85 12.55
N PHE A 15 -9.98 -16.18 13.76
CA PHE A 15 -8.61 -16.60 14.04
C PHE A 15 -8.53 -18.12 14.21
N ASP A 16 -7.76 -18.78 13.34
CA ASP A 16 -7.41 -20.20 13.50
C ASP A 16 -6.33 -20.38 14.57
N SER A 17 -5.40 -19.42 14.67
CA SER A 17 -4.40 -19.38 15.73
C SER A 17 -3.99 -17.95 16.05
N VAL A 18 -3.71 -17.69 17.32
CA VAL A 18 -3.15 -16.43 17.81
C VAL A 18 -1.81 -16.77 18.47
N LEU A 19 -0.72 -16.27 17.90
CA LEU A 19 0.64 -16.52 18.37
C LEU A 19 1.18 -15.34 19.17
N GLU A 20 0.86 -14.12 18.76
CA GLU A 20 1.29 -12.90 19.42
C GLU A 20 0.18 -11.85 19.37
N ASP A 21 -0.19 -11.31 20.51
CA ASP A 21 -1.03 -10.12 20.65
C ASP A 21 -0.34 -9.04 21.47
N ILE A 22 -0.84 -7.81 21.35
CA ILE A 22 -0.31 -6.68 22.12
C ILE A 22 -0.81 -6.77 23.57
N PRO A 23 0.09 -6.95 24.56
CA PRO A 23 -0.31 -7.06 25.96
C PRO A 23 -0.84 -5.71 26.46
N GLY A 24 -1.87 -5.73 27.31
CA GLY A 24 -2.42 -4.54 27.97
C GLY A 24 -3.40 -3.71 27.14
N GLY A 25 -3.75 -4.13 25.91
CA GLY A 25 -4.76 -3.45 25.09
C GLY A 25 -4.35 -2.08 24.53
N LEU A 26 -5.11 -1.57 23.57
CA LEU A 26 -4.86 -0.32 22.87
C LEU A 26 -6.17 0.48 22.82
N SER A 27 -6.07 1.80 22.71
CA SER A 27 -7.24 2.62 22.42
C SER A 27 -7.47 2.66 20.91
N LEU A 28 -8.68 2.34 20.46
CA LEU A 28 -9.08 2.44 19.05
C LEU A 28 -9.47 3.89 18.74
N ASP A 29 -8.84 4.48 17.72
CA ASP A 29 -9.21 5.82 17.24
C ASP A 29 -10.56 5.77 16.52
N LYS A 30 -11.56 6.38 17.16
CA LYS A 30 -12.92 6.48 16.62
C LYS A 30 -13.18 7.77 15.82
N THR A 31 -12.21 8.67 15.72
CA THR A 31 -12.42 9.98 15.06
C THR A 31 -12.68 9.84 13.55
N ARG A 32 -12.21 8.73 12.95
CA ARG A 32 -12.29 8.49 11.50
C ARG A 32 -13.32 7.43 11.10
N ILE A 33 -14.00 6.81 12.06
CA ILE A 33 -15.08 5.85 11.79
C ILE A 33 -16.43 6.55 11.86
N PRO A 34 -17.45 6.08 11.12
CA PRO A 34 -18.78 6.67 11.19
C PRO A 34 -19.32 6.65 12.63
N ALA A 35 -19.87 7.77 13.10
CA ALA A 35 -20.45 7.87 14.45
C ALA A 35 -21.65 6.94 14.69
N THR A 36 -22.24 6.42 13.61
CA THR A 36 -23.32 5.43 13.63
C THR A 36 -22.82 3.99 13.76
N LEU A 37 -21.52 3.75 13.60
CA LEU A 37 -20.94 2.43 13.80
C LEU A 37 -20.94 2.11 15.28
N LEU A 38 -21.50 0.95 15.66
CA LEU A 38 -21.56 0.52 17.06
C LEU A 38 -20.48 -0.51 17.38
N TYR A 39 -20.10 -1.32 16.39
CA TYR A 39 -19.16 -2.42 16.57
C TYR A 39 -18.15 -2.48 15.43
N VAL A 40 -16.88 -2.65 15.78
CA VAL A 40 -15.81 -3.03 14.85
C VAL A 40 -15.56 -4.52 15.02
N GLY A 41 -15.76 -5.31 13.96
CA GLY A 41 -15.64 -6.77 14.00
C GLY A 41 -14.22 -7.27 14.29
N ALA A 42 -14.11 -8.48 14.85
CA ALA A 42 -12.84 -9.18 14.96
C ALA A 42 -12.24 -9.44 13.56
N GLY A 43 -10.92 -9.29 13.40
CA GLY A 43 -10.21 -9.40 12.12
C GLY A 43 -10.06 -8.07 11.38
N ALA A 44 -10.61 -6.97 11.90
CA ALA A 44 -10.51 -5.68 11.25
C ALA A 44 -9.03 -5.20 11.16
N PRO A 45 -8.55 -4.77 9.97
CA PRO A 45 -7.15 -4.38 9.79
C PRO A 45 -6.87 -3.02 10.43
N VAL A 46 -5.78 -2.94 11.19
CA VAL A 46 -5.38 -1.72 11.90
C VAL A 46 -3.90 -1.39 11.69
N ASN A 47 -3.60 -0.10 11.81
CA ASN A 47 -2.26 0.39 12.07
C ASN A 47 -2.14 0.75 13.55
N VAL A 48 -1.25 0.07 14.26
CA VAL A 48 -0.97 0.30 15.67
C VAL A 48 0.28 1.16 15.81
N ASN A 49 0.12 2.28 16.50
CA ASN A 49 1.23 3.05 17.02
C ASN A 49 1.59 2.52 18.42
N LYS A 50 2.71 1.79 18.50
CA LYS A 50 3.15 1.16 19.76
C LYS A 50 3.60 2.18 20.82
N THR A 51 3.98 3.39 20.41
CA THR A 51 4.43 4.46 21.31
C THR A 51 3.25 5.14 21.97
N THR A 52 2.25 5.55 21.18
CA THR A 52 1.05 6.23 21.70
C THR A 52 -0.03 5.26 22.18
N ARG A 53 0.11 3.96 21.89
CA ARG A 53 -0.84 2.90 22.23
C ARG A 53 -2.22 3.10 21.61
N VAL A 54 -2.25 3.70 20.41
CA VAL A 54 -3.46 3.92 19.62
C VAL A 54 -3.47 2.99 18.41
N ALA A 55 -4.60 2.35 18.17
CA ALA A 55 -4.88 1.59 16.96
C ALA A 55 -5.79 2.42 16.05
N GLU A 56 -5.40 2.56 14.79
CA GLU A 56 -6.17 3.24 13.77
C GLU A 56 -6.71 2.22 12.77
N LEU A 57 -8.01 2.27 12.50
CA LEU A 57 -8.64 1.36 11.54
C LEU A 57 -8.29 1.75 10.10
N ILE A 58 -7.95 0.75 9.30
CA ILE A 58 -7.70 0.92 7.86
C ILE A 58 -8.99 0.60 7.11
N LYS A 59 -9.56 1.62 6.46
CA LYS A 59 -10.79 1.47 5.69
C LYS A 59 -10.51 0.78 4.37
N THR A 60 -11.33 -0.21 4.06
CA THR A 60 -11.30 -0.94 2.78
C THR A 60 -12.70 -1.22 2.27
N ALA A 61 -12.82 -1.45 0.97
CA ALA A 61 -14.04 -1.91 0.32
C ALA A 61 -13.68 -2.86 -0.82
N VAL A 62 -14.51 -3.87 -1.08
CA VAL A 62 -14.34 -4.78 -2.21
C VAL A 62 -15.32 -4.41 -3.31
N CYS A 63 -14.83 -4.30 -4.54
CA CYS A 63 -15.66 -4.11 -5.72
C CYS A 63 -16.50 -5.37 -5.96
N VAL A 64 -17.81 -5.20 -6.18
CA VAL A 64 -18.74 -6.34 -6.41
C VAL A 64 -19.10 -6.55 -7.87
N ALA A 65 -18.76 -5.59 -8.72
CA ALA A 65 -18.95 -5.67 -10.17
C ALA A 65 -18.17 -4.53 -10.83
N ASP A 66 -17.97 -4.67 -12.14
CA ASP A 66 -17.53 -3.56 -12.98
C ASP A 66 -18.53 -2.37 -12.89
N SER A 67 -18.01 -1.16 -13.13
CA SER A 67 -18.67 0.12 -12.91
C SER A 67 -20.12 0.20 -13.38
N ALA A 68 -20.92 0.95 -12.62
CA ALA A 68 -22.30 1.24 -12.95
C ALA A 68 -22.40 2.36 -14.00
N SER A 69 -21.74 2.23 -15.16
CA SER A 69 -21.62 3.29 -16.19
C SER A 69 -20.97 4.60 -15.69
N GLY A 70 -19.88 5.04 -16.34
CA GLY A 70 -19.11 6.22 -15.91
C GLY A 70 -18.09 5.90 -14.80
N ASP A 71 -17.60 6.93 -14.10
CA ASP A 71 -16.53 6.84 -13.08
C ASP A 71 -16.98 6.16 -11.76
N ALA A 72 -18.25 5.78 -11.64
CA ALA A 72 -18.85 5.25 -10.42
C ALA A 72 -18.53 3.77 -10.19
N VAL A 73 -18.03 3.42 -9.00
CA VAL A 73 -17.61 2.07 -8.63
C VAL A 73 -18.61 1.43 -7.68
N ARG A 74 -19.02 0.19 -7.98
CA ARG A 74 -19.90 -0.61 -7.11
C ARG A 74 -19.08 -1.39 -6.10
N VAL A 75 -19.37 -1.22 -4.82
CA VAL A 75 -18.66 -1.89 -3.73
C VAL A 75 -19.62 -2.62 -2.79
N ALA A 76 -19.12 -3.63 -2.10
CA ALA A 76 -19.89 -4.38 -1.10
C ALA A 76 -20.31 -3.46 0.06
N LYS A 77 -21.46 -3.78 0.65
CA LYS A 77 -21.98 -3.06 1.82
C LYS A 77 -21.04 -3.16 3.02
N GLY A 78 -21.13 -2.16 3.89
CA GLY A 78 -20.47 -2.18 5.20
C GLY A 78 -19.04 -1.63 5.20
N HIS A 79 -18.56 -1.06 4.08
CA HIS A 79 -17.34 -0.27 4.08
C HIS A 79 -17.48 0.99 4.95
N LEU A 80 -16.36 1.50 5.48
CA LEU A 80 -16.38 2.68 6.38
C LEU A 80 -15.95 4.00 5.71
N PHE A 81 -15.90 4.01 4.38
CA PHE A 81 -15.63 5.23 3.61
C PHE A 81 -16.73 6.26 3.76
N ALA A 82 -16.33 7.53 3.74
CA ALA A 82 -17.19 8.71 3.69
C ALA A 82 -16.79 9.62 2.52
N ALA A 83 -17.66 10.57 2.15
CA ALA A 83 -17.32 11.59 1.17
C ALA A 83 -16.06 12.38 1.62
N ALA A 84 -15.24 12.80 0.66
CA ALA A 84 -13.93 13.41 0.85
C ALA A 84 -12.82 12.51 1.43
N ASP A 85 -13.09 11.25 1.81
CA ASP A 85 -12.02 10.30 2.07
C ASP A 85 -11.20 10.10 0.79
N VAL A 86 -9.87 9.98 0.93
CA VAL A 86 -8.97 9.68 -0.18
C VAL A 86 -8.79 8.17 -0.26
N ILE A 87 -8.90 7.62 -1.46
CA ILE A 87 -8.91 6.18 -1.74
C ILE A 87 -8.04 5.83 -2.93
N THR A 88 -7.69 4.56 -3.04
CA THR A 88 -6.88 4.03 -4.14
C THR A 88 -7.25 2.60 -4.51
N ASP A 89 -7.21 2.32 -5.80
CA ASP A 89 -7.23 0.97 -6.39
C ASP A 89 -5.81 0.37 -6.54
N GLY A 90 -4.80 1.06 -6.03
CA GLY A 90 -3.39 0.74 -6.21
C GLY A 90 -2.75 1.39 -7.43
N TYR A 91 -3.51 2.00 -8.36
CA TYR A 91 -3.01 2.63 -9.59
C TYR A 91 -3.38 4.12 -9.72
N VAL A 92 -4.45 4.53 -9.06
CA VAL A 92 -4.95 5.90 -8.97
C VAL A 92 -5.20 6.22 -7.50
N VAL A 93 -4.89 7.45 -7.09
CA VAL A 93 -5.24 8.00 -5.78
C VAL A 93 -6.13 9.20 -6.03
N CYS A 94 -7.34 9.20 -5.46
CA CYS A 94 -8.27 10.30 -5.60
C CYS A 94 -9.23 10.38 -4.40
N ALA A 95 -9.93 11.50 -4.26
CA ALA A 95 -10.95 11.69 -3.24
C ALA A 95 -12.30 11.14 -3.68
N ILE A 96 -13.12 10.71 -2.72
CA ILE A 96 -14.53 10.37 -2.94
C ILE A 96 -15.34 11.65 -3.06
N THR A 97 -16.09 11.79 -4.15
CA THR A 97 -17.03 12.90 -4.35
C THR A 97 -18.34 12.66 -3.60
N SER A 98 -18.91 11.46 -3.75
CA SER A 98 -20.14 11.06 -3.09
C SER A 98 -20.23 9.54 -2.95
N ILE A 99 -21.11 9.10 -2.04
CA ILE A 99 -21.46 7.70 -1.84
C ILE A 99 -22.98 7.58 -1.88
N ASP A 100 -23.50 6.69 -2.73
CA ASP A 100 -24.91 6.34 -2.78
C ASP A 100 -25.12 4.96 -2.14
N THR A 101 -25.89 4.93 -1.05
CA THR A 101 -26.19 3.72 -0.26
C THR A 101 -27.63 3.23 -0.45
N SER A 102 -28.36 3.76 -1.42
CA SER A 102 -29.79 3.50 -1.65
C SER A 102 -30.09 2.05 -2.05
N ASN A 103 -29.15 1.39 -2.75
CA ASN A 103 -29.29 0.00 -3.13
C ASN A 103 -29.04 -0.93 -1.93
N ALA A 104 -29.87 -1.97 -1.78
CA ALA A 104 -29.75 -2.91 -0.67
C ALA A 104 -28.54 -3.86 -0.79
N ALA A 105 -28.09 -4.15 -2.01
CA ALA A 105 -27.04 -5.15 -2.30
C ALA A 105 -25.63 -4.56 -2.32
N TYR A 106 -25.48 -3.30 -2.71
CA TYR A 106 -24.18 -2.65 -2.87
C TYR A 106 -24.27 -1.14 -2.61
N ASP A 107 -23.13 -0.52 -2.37
CA ASP A 107 -22.97 0.92 -2.34
C ASP A 107 -22.26 1.39 -3.62
N ILE A 108 -22.51 2.62 -4.04
CA ILE A 108 -21.82 3.24 -5.18
C ILE A 108 -20.91 4.34 -4.67
N ILE A 109 -19.61 4.20 -4.90
CA ILE A 109 -18.60 5.23 -4.63
C ILE A 109 -18.34 5.99 -5.93
N VAL A 110 -18.43 7.32 -5.88
CA VAL A 110 -18.09 8.20 -7.02
C VAL A 110 -16.73 8.83 -6.75
N PRO A 111 -15.62 8.25 -7.25
CA PRO A 111 -14.29 8.86 -7.16
C PRO A 111 -14.20 10.14 -8.01
N ALA A 112 -13.32 11.06 -7.64
CA ALA A 112 -13.07 12.30 -8.37
C ALA A 112 -12.39 12.09 -9.73
N THR A 113 -11.86 10.89 -9.96
CA THR A 113 -11.23 10.45 -11.22
C THR A 113 -11.52 8.98 -11.44
N THR A 114 -11.58 8.55 -12.70
CA THR A 114 -11.73 7.14 -13.07
C THR A 114 -10.62 6.28 -12.44
N PHE A 115 -11.00 5.19 -11.79
CA PHE A 115 -10.05 4.15 -11.39
C PHE A 115 -9.64 3.29 -12.58
N VAL A 116 -8.45 2.69 -12.49
CA VAL A 116 -7.89 1.81 -13.52
C VAL A 116 -8.32 0.37 -13.27
N ASN A 117 -8.41 -0.04 -12.00
CA ASN A 117 -8.84 -1.36 -11.61
C ASN A 117 -10.02 -1.28 -10.64
N TYR A 118 -11.17 -1.80 -11.06
CA TYR A 118 -12.37 -1.87 -10.24
C TYR A 118 -13.18 -3.15 -10.53
N ALA A 119 -12.51 -4.17 -11.06
CA ALA A 119 -13.14 -5.45 -11.33
C ALA A 119 -13.65 -6.11 -10.04
N GLU A 120 -14.66 -6.98 -10.18
CA GLU A 120 -15.18 -7.77 -9.05
C GLU A 120 -14.03 -8.44 -8.27
N GLY A 121 -14.07 -8.32 -6.95
CA GLY A 121 -13.03 -8.82 -6.04
C GLY A 121 -11.85 -7.85 -5.81
N THR A 122 -11.74 -6.76 -6.56
CA THR A 122 -10.71 -5.72 -6.32
C THR A 122 -10.95 -5.02 -4.99
N VAL A 123 -9.90 -4.84 -4.18
CA VAL A 123 -10.00 -4.15 -2.89
C VAL A 123 -9.48 -2.72 -3.02
N ILE A 124 -10.38 -1.76 -2.80
CA ILE A 124 -10.07 -0.33 -2.65
C ILE A 124 -9.67 -0.08 -1.20
N VAL A 125 -8.62 0.71 -1.00
CA VAL A 125 -8.05 1.00 0.33
C VAL A 125 -7.97 2.50 0.56
N GLU A 126 -8.07 2.96 1.81
CA GLU A 126 -7.82 4.36 2.14
C GLU A 126 -6.38 4.79 1.84
N SER A 127 -6.28 6.01 1.34
CA SER A 127 -5.04 6.69 0.97
C SER A 127 -4.95 8.06 1.64
N ALA A 128 -3.85 8.77 1.41
CA ALA A 128 -3.64 10.14 1.87
C ALA A 128 -3.49 11.07 0.66
N THR A 129 -3.89 12.33 0.82
CA THR A 129 -3.66 13.37 -0.19
C THR A 129 -2.18 13.44 -0.56
N GLY A 130 -1.89 13.47 -1.86
CA GLY A 130 -0.52 13.57 -2.37
C GLY A 130 0.25 12.24 -2.43
N LYS A 131 -0.36 11.11 -2.05
CA LYS A 131 0.22 9.79 -2.32
C LYS A 131 0.24 9.52 -3.81
N VAL A 132 1.36 9.01 -4.30
CA VAL A 132 1.50 8.52 -5.68
C VAL A 132 0.92 7.12 -5.74
N ALA A 133 0.25 6.74 -6.82
CA ALA A 133 -0.34 5.43 -7.01
C ALA A 133 0.47 4.58 -7.98
N GLY A 134 0.41 3.25 -7.84
CA GLY A 134 0.95 2.23 -8.75
C GLY A 134 1.73 1.12 -8.03
N THR A 135 1.63 -0.12 -8.52
CA THR A 135 2.55 -1.24 -8.17
C THR A 135 3.91 -0.97 -8.78
N HIS A 136 4.60 0.08 -8.30
CA HIS A 136 5.96 0.38 -8.73
C HIS A 136 6.92 0.32 -7.58
N ALA A 137 8.13 -0.15 -7.85
CA ALA A 137 9.21 -0.06 -6.90
C ALA A 137 9.99 1.20 -7.26
N ALA A 138 10.18 2.10 -6.31
CA ALA A 138 10.84 3.37 -6.55
C ALA A 138 11.86 3.69 -5.47
N VAL A 139 12.87 4.46 -5.84
CA VAL A 139 13.83 5.05 -4.93
C VAL A 139 14.23 6.42 -5.41
N THR A 140 14.23 7.39 -4.50
CA THR A 140 14.79 8.73 -4.72
C THR A 140 16.11 8.84 -3.97
N VAL A 141 17.18 9.11 -4.70
CA VAL A 141 18.53 9.27 -4.15
C VAL A 141 18.91 10.75 -4.23
N THR A 142 19.26 11.35 -3.10
CA THR A 142 19.82 12.71 -3.06
C THR A 142 21.28 12.67 -3.46
N ILE A 143 21.61 13.27 -4.60
CA ILE A 143 22.96 13.24 -5.21
C ILE A 143 23.78 14.49 -4.90
N ALA A 144 23.14 15.58 -4.48
CA ALA A 144 23.78 16.78 -3.92
C ALA A 144 22.73 17.60 -3.17
N SER A 145 23.13 18.69 -2.51
CA SER A 145 22.18 19.58 -1.82
C SER A 145 21.06 20.06 -2.76
N GLY A 146 19.82 19.65 -2.48
CA GLY A 146 18.64 20.00 -3.28
C GLY A 146 18.56 19.33 -4.66
N LYS A 147 19.38 18.30 -4.92
CA LYS A 147 19.45 17.58 -6.20
C LYS A 147 19.19 16.10 -6.01
N THR A 148 18.30 15.53 -6.82
CA THR A 148 17.87 14.13 -6.68
C THR A 148 17.80 13.40 -8.00
N ILE A 149 17.94 12.08 -7.97
CA ILE A 149 17.56 11.18 -9.06
C ILE A 149 16.59 10.15 -8.50
N THR A 150 15.48 9.95 -9.19
CA THR A 150 14.47 8.95 -8.87
C THR A 150 14.47 7.86 -9.93
N VAL A 151 14.57 6.60 -9.51
CA VAL A 151 14.46 5.42 -10.37
C VAL A 151 13.17 4.70 -10.01
N ASN A 152 12.35 4.40 -11.01
CA ASN A 152 11.04 3.76 -10.87
C ASN A 152 10.96 2.52 -11.78
N ASP A 153 10.56 1.40 -11.19
CA ASP A 153 10.12 0.18 -11.87
C ASP A 153 8.58 0.11 -11.88
N PRO A 154 7.91 0.31 -13.03
CA PRO A 154 6.46 0.23 -13.14
C PRO A 154 5.86 -1.13 -12.80
N SER A 155 6.66 -2.21 -12.75
CA SER A 155 6.18 -3.56 -12.45
C SER A 155 6.16 -3.90 -10.96
N GLY A 156 6.87 -3.13 -10.12
CA GLY A 156 6.99 -3.37 -8.69
C GLY A 156 7.90 -4.53 -8.30
N LYS A 157 8.42 -5.28 -9.28
CA LYS A 157 9.29 -6.45 -9.05
C LYS A 157 10.67 -6.07 -8.54
N ALA A 158 11.10 -4.83 -8.78
CA ALA A 158 12.41 -4.32 -8.37
C ALA A 158 12.51 -4.00 -6.86
N ALA A 159 11.45 -4.26 -6.08
CA ALA A 159 11.47 -4.05 -4.64
C ALA A 159 12.65 -4.78 -3.99
N GLY A 160 13.43 -4.06 -3.19
CA GLY A 160 14.64 -4.57 -2.53
C GLY A 160 15.92 -4.49 -3.38
N ILE A 161 15.87 -4.02 -4.62
CA ILE A 161 17.08 -3.65 -5.37
C ILE A 161 17.70 -2.38 -4.75
N ILE A 162 19.02 -2.37 -4.63
CA ILE A 162 19.78 -1.19 -4.20
C ILE A 162 20.10 -0.36 -5.45
N VAL A 163 19.82 0.93 -5.43
CA VAL A 163 20.30 1.89 -6.43
C VAL A 163 21.46 2.66 -5.81
N SER A 164 22.64 2.57 -6.44
CA SER A 164 23.87 3.26 -6.02
C SER A 164 24.25 4.28 -7.08
N ILE A 165 24.38 5.54 -6.69
CA ILE A 165 24.76 6.63 -7.59
C ILE A 165 26.08 7.24 -7.13
N ALA A 166 27.04 7.34 -8.06
CA ALA A 166 28.37 7.89 -7.81
C ALA A 166 28.94 8.57 -9.06
N ALA A 167 30.10 9.21 -8.94
CA ALA A 167 30.84 9.72 -10.08
C ALA A 167 31.52 8.58 -10.84
N ALA A 168 31.46 8.60 -12.17
CA ALA A 168 32.33 7.80 -13.02
C ALA A 168 33.78 8.30 -12.92
N GLY A 169 34.74 7.41 -13.16
CA GLY A 169 36.16 7.77 -13.22
C GLY A 169 36.53 8.57 -14.48
N ASP A 170 35.67 8.56 -15.50
CA ASP A 170 35.81 9.26 -16.76
C ASP A 170 34.57 10.12 -17.06
N ASP A 171 34.54 10.76 -18.22
CA ASP A 171 33.40 11.57 -18.65
C ASP A 171 32.34 10.75 -19.41
N ASN A 172 32.13 9.50 -19.01
CA ASN A 172 31.13 8.62 -19.60
C ASN A 172 30.15 8.15 -18.53
N LEU A 173 28.86 8.21 -18.86
CA LEU A 173 27.82 7.60 -18.05
C LEU A 173 27.95 6.08 -18.16
N ALA A 174 27.96 5.38 -17.03
CA ALA A 174 27.98 3.93 -16.99
C ALA A 174 26.94 3.39 -16.00
N CYS A 175 26.10 2.47 -16.48
CA CYS A 175 25.16 1.74 -15.63
C CYS A 175 25.54 0.26 -15.60
N SER A 176 25.36 -0.40 -14.46
CA SER A 176 25.56 -1.85 -14.34
C SER A 176 24.66 -2.44 -13.27
N PHE A 177 24.37 -3.74 -13.37
CA PHE A 177 23.58 -4.45 -12.37
C PHE A 177 24.30 -5.73 -11.93
N ALA A 178 24.62 -5.83 -10.64
CA ALA A 178 25.24 -7.00 -10.04
C ALA A 178 24.84 -7.14 -8.57
N GLY A 179 24.63 -8.37 -8.09
CA GLY A 179 24.38 -8.62 -6.66
C GLY A 179 23.19 -7.84 -6.06
N LYS A 180 22.12 -7.62 -6.84
CA LYS A 180 20.95 -6.77 -6.52
C LYS A 180 21.24 -5.27 -6.41
N THR A 181 22.41 -4.81 -6.86
CA THR A 181 22.75 -3.39 -6.89
C THR A 181 22.75 -2.90 -8.33
N LEU A 182 21.87 -1.95 -8.63
CA LEU A 182 21.91 -1.13 -9.84
C LEU A 182 22.86 0.04 -9.56
N THR A 183 24.04 0.01 -10.17
CA THR A 183 25.03 1.08 -10.07
C THR A 183 24.87 2.03 -11.25
N ILE A 184 24.75 3.33 -10.95
CA ILE A 184 24.67 4.43 -11.91
C ILE A 184 25.88 5.34 -11.64
N ALA A 185 26.89 5.26 -12.49
CA ALA A 185 28.07 6.11 -12.44
C ALA A 185 27.90 7.28 -13.41
N LEU A 186 27.68 8.47 -12.88
CA LEU A 186 27.43 9.69 -13.66
C LEU A 186 28.73 10.23 -14.26
N ALA A 187 28.71 10.61 -15.55
CA ALA A 187 29.84 11.19 -16.27
C ALA A 187 30.45 12.36 -15.49
N SER A 188 31.77 12.34 -15.27
CA SER A 188 32.45 13.21 -14.30
C SER A 188 32.34 14.72 -14.57
N THR A 189 32.28 15.16 -15.83
CA THR A 189 32.36 16.60 -16.16
C THR A 189 31.14 17.14 -16.92
N THR A 190 30.56 16.36 -17.83
CA THR A 190 29.49 16.82 -18.72
C THR A 190 28.13 16.48 -18.12
N ALA A 191 27.46 17.47 -17.53
CA ALA A 191 26.14 17.28 -16.91
C ALA A 191 25.09 16.74 -17.90
N SER A 192 25.09 17.18 -19.16
CA SER A 192 24.09 16.76 -20.15
C SER A 192 24.14 15.28 -20.49
N LYS A 193 25.30 14.62 -20.30
CA LYS A 193 25.43 13.15 -20.40
C LYS A 193 24.73 12.40 -19.26
N ASN A 194 24.30 13.12 -18.22
CA ASN A 194 23.65 12.60 -17.04
C ASN A 194 22.18 13.04 -16.94
N THR A 195 21.57 13.45 -18.07
CA THR A 195 20.16 13.85 -18.11
C THR A 195 19.28 12.67 -17.67
N PRO A 196 18.59 12.72 -16.51
CA PRO A 196 17.97 11.53 -15.93
C PRO A 196 16.92 10.88 -16.82
N ALA A 197 16.00 11.66 -17.37
CA ALA A 197 14.89 11.18 -18.21
C ALA A 197 15.31 10.76 -19.63
N VAL A 198 16.58 10.96 -20.01
CA VAL A 198 17.09 10.70 -21.37
C VAL A 198 18.25 9.71 -21.29
N GLU A 199 19.45 10.18 -20.91
CA GLU A 199 20.69 9.42 -20.98
C GLU A 199 20.74 8.32 -19.90
N VAL A 200 20.45 8.67 -18.64
CA VAL A 200 20.48 7.72 -17.52
C VAL A 200 19.43 6.64 -17.71
N GLN A 201 18.20 7.04 -18.08
CA GLN A 201 17.14 6.11 -18.39
C GLN A 201 17.50 5.17 -19.53
N ALA A 202 18.07 5.69 -20.63
CA ALA A 202 18.48 4.86 -21.76
C ALA A 202 19.57 3.85 -21.37
N ALA A 203 20.57 4.28 -20.58
CA ALA A 203 21.63 3.41 -20.09
C ALA A 203 21.12 2.28 -19.18
N ILE A 204 20.16 2.57 -18.29
CA ILE A 204 19.52 1.55 -17.44
C ILE A 204 18.68 0.58 -18.28
N ARG A 205 17.87 1.09 -19.21
CA ARG A 205 17.02 0.25 -20.08
C ARG A 205 17.83 -0.64 -21.03
N ALA A 206 19.07 -0.26 -21.33
CA ALA A 206 19.99 -1.06 -22.14
C ALA A 206 20.62 -2.22 -21.35
N LEU A 207 20.46 -2.28 -20.03
CA LEU A 207 20.97 -3.39 -19.22
C LEU A 207 20.24 -4.69 -19.55
N VAL A 208 21.01 -5.71 -19.93
CA VAL A 208 20.51 -7.05 -20.19
C VAL A 208 20.96 -7.98 -19.07
N THR A 209 20.00 -8.54 -18.35
CA THR A 209 20.26 -9.53 -17.29
C THR A 209 19.13 -10.54 -17.21
N PRO A 210 19.42 -11.83 -16.97
CA PRO A 210 18.39 -12.85 -16.80
C PRO A 210 17.62 -12.68 -15.48
N ALA A 211 18.16 -11.91 -14.52
CA ALA A 211 17.58 -11.75 -13.20
C ALA A 211 16.47 -10.69 -13.15
N PHE A 212 16.49 -9.71 -14.05
CA PHE A 212 15.61 -8.54 -13.95
C PHE A 212 15.42 -7.86 -15.31
N ASP A 213 14.19 -7.44 -15.63
CA ASP A 213 13.88 -6.69 -16.86
C ASP A 213 13.84 -5.18 -16.58
N PHE A 214 14.79 -4.44 -17.17
CA PHE A 214 14.90 -2.98 -17.00
C PHE A 214 14.17 -2.19 -18.09
N SER A 215 13.56 -2.83 -19.09
CA SER A 215 13.04 -2.18 -20.30
C SER A 215 11.99 -1.10 -20.03
N ALA A 216 11.22 -1.25 -18.96
CA ALA A 216 10.16 -0.32 -18.56
C ALA A 216 10.60 0.75 -17.55
N PHE A 217 11.84 0.74 -17.07
CA PHE A 217 12.26 1.62 -15.96
C PHE A 217 12.14 3.09 -16.34
N VAL A 218 11.62 3.91 -15.44
CA VAL A 218 11.51 5.35 -15.63
C VAL A 218 12.48 6.05 -14.68
N VAL A 219 13.23 7.00 -15.19
CA VAL A 219 14.17 7.79 -14.38
C VAL A 219 13.83 9.27 -14.50
N THR A 220 13.76 9.97 -13.37
CA THR A 220 13.52 11.41 -13.31
C THR A 220 14.47 12.06 -12.31
N GLY A 221 14.53 13.39 -12.30
CA GLY A 221 15.36 14.13 -11.35
C GLY A 221 16.17 15.23 -12.00
N ASP A 222 17.27 15.59 -11.34
CA ASP A 222 18.15 16.67 -11.72
C ASP A 222 19.34 16.20 -12.54
N GLU A 223 19.69 17.01 -13.54
CA GLU A 223 20.96 16.89 -14.25
C GLU A 223 22.12 17.38 -13.37
N LEU A 224 23.20 16.59 -13.26
CA LEU A 224 24.39 16.95 -12.50
C LEU A 224 25.64 16.26 -13.08
N ALA A 225 26.75 16.98 -13.18
CA ALA A 225 28.04 16.37 -13.50
C ALA A 225 28.54 15.51 -12.33
N GLY A 226 29.19 14.39 -12.62
CA GLY A 226 29.68 13.43 -11.61
C GLY A 226 30.61 14.07 -10.58
N SER A 227 31.41 15.06 -10.95
CA SER A 227 32.26 15.83 -10.04
C SER A 227 31.50 16.59 -8.94
N GLY A 228 30.21 16.88 -9.15
CA GLY A 228 29.33 17.49 -8.16
C GLY A 228 28.53 16.49 -7.33
N VAL A 229 28.64 15.19 -7.60
CA VAL A 229 27.86 14.14 -6.92
C VAL A 229 28.46 13.84 -5.55
N THR A 230 27.59 13.81 -4.54
CA THR A 230 27.82 13.14 -3.27
C THR A 230 27.37 11.69 -3.43
N PRO A 231 28.27 10.70 -3.41
CA PRO A 231 27.89 9.31 -3.59
C PRO A 231 26.84 8.87 -2.57
N ALA A 232 25.78 8.24 -3.06
CA ALA A 232 24.64 7.88 -2.23
C ALA A 232 23.97 6.61 -2.75
N THR A 233 23.31 5.90 -1.83
CA THR A 233 22.57 4.67 -2.12
C THR A 233 21.15 4.78 -1.57
N GLY A 234 20.21 4.13 -2.23
CA GLY A 234 18.87 3.89 -1.69
C GLY A 234 18.36 2.52 -2.07
N VAL A 235 17.33 2.04 -1.37
CA VAL A 235 16.67 0.75 -1.66
C VAL A 235 15.34 1.03 -2.32
N MET A 236 15.05 0.36 -3.43
CA MET A 236 13.76 0.43 -4.10
C MET A 236 12.69 -0.18 -3.20
N ALA A 237 11.69 0.63 -2.85
CA ALA A 237 10.53 0.21 -2.08
C ALA A 237 9.30 0.19 -2.97
N VAL A 238 8.40 -0.77 -2.76
CA VAL A 238 7.08 -0.73 -3.40
C VAL A 238 6.38 0.54 -2.91
N ASN A 239 5.90 1.34 -3.85
CA ASN A 239 5.09 2.49 -3.50
C ASN A 239 3.76 1.99 -2.93
N ASN A 240 3.58 2.21 -1.62
CA ASN A 240 2.34 1.93 -0.93
C ASN A 240 1.51 3.22 -0.87
N PRO A 241 0.48 3.38 -1.73
CA PRO A 241 -0.37 4.57 -1.68
C PRO A 241 -1.25 4.61 -0.43
N TYR A 242 -1.23 3.58 0.43
CA TYR A 242 -2.09 3.55 1.61
C TYR A 242 -1.72 4.65 2.60
N LYS A 243 -2.75 5.13 3.30
CA LYS A 243 -2.59 6.12 4.36
C LYS A 243 -1.79 5.54 5.53
N TYR A 244 -2.05 4.27 5.84
CA TYR A 244 -1.39 3.54 6.91
C TYR A 244 -0.95 2.16 6.45
N GLU A 245 0.13 1.66 7.05
CA GLU A 245 0.58 0.29 6.86
C GLU A 245 -0.14 -0.64 7.84
N ALA A 246 -0.75 -1.71 7.34
CA ALA A 246 -1.41 -2.67 8.21
C ALA A 246 -0.36 -3.43 9.02
N ASN A 247 -0.46 -3.39 10.35
CA ASN A 247 0.50 -4.06 11.23
C ASN A 247 -0.16 -4.92 12.32
N GLY A 248 -1.48 -5.04 12.32
CA GLY A 248 -2.21 -5.98 13.16
C GLY A 248 -3.68 -6.11 12.78
N LEU A 249 -4.35 -7.07 13.40
CA LEU A 249 -5.79 -7.32 13.26
C LEU A 249 -6.48 -7.26 14.62
N VAL A 250 -7.66 -6.65 14.69
CA VAL A 250 -8.45 -6.60 15.93
C VAL A 250 -8.83 -8.02 16.39
N LYS A 251 -8.49 -8.40 17.62
CA LYS A 251 -8.65 -9.76 18.15
C LYS A 251 -10.11 -10.18 18.36
N SER A 252 -10.95 -9.25 18.80
CA SER A 252 -12.33 -9.48 19.18
C SER A 252 -13.18 -8.27 18.83
N THR A 253 -14.47 -8.45 18.60
CA THR A 253 -15.37 -7.33 18.32
C THR A 253 -15.28 -6.24 19.39
N VAL A 254 -15.10 -4.99 18.97
CA VAL A 254 -14.93 -3.82 19.83
C VAL A 254 -16.21 -2.98 19.76
N ASN A 255 -16.77 -2.63 20.92
CA ASN A 255 -17.85 -1.65 21.00
C ASN A 255 -17.26 -0.22 20.91
N VAL A 256 -17.79 0.60 20.02
CA VAL A 256 -17.34 1.97 19.75
C VAL A 256 -18.39 3.05 20.08
N GLU A 257 -19.55 2.70 20.66
CA GLU A 257 -20.60 3.66 21.08
C GLU A 257 -20.15 4.57 22.24
N GLY A 258 -19.17 4.14 23.03
CA GLY A 258 -18.72 4.82 24.25
C GLY A 258 -17.70 5.95 24.03
N ALA A 259 -17.36 6.65 25.10
CA ALA A 259 -16.27 7.65 25.10
C ALA A 259 -14.92 7.01 24.74
N ASN A 260 -14.69 5.78 25.21
CA ASN A 260 -13.48 5.00 24.99
C ASN A 260 -13.83 3.71 24.24
N ALA A 261 -12.91 3.27 23.39
CA ALA A 261 -12.98 1.98 22.72
C ALA A 261 -11.64 1.27 22.92
N ASP A 262 -11.63 0.26 23.79
CA ASP A 262 -10.43 -0.54 24.05
C ASP A 262 -10.42 -1.75 23.12
N CYS A 263 -9.30 -1.98 22.46
CA CYS A 263 -9.11 -3.10 21.54
C CYS A 263 -7.87 -3.92 21.92
N SER A 264 -7.96 -5.22 21.66
CA SER A 264 -6.80 -6.11 21.63
C SER A 264 -6.44 -6.37 20.18
N VAL A 265 -5.15 -6.38 19.84
CA VAL A 265 -4.68 -6.53 18.46
C VAL A 265 -3.73 -7.71 18.37
N VAL A 266 -3.98 -8.59 17.40
CA VAL A 266 -3.13 -9.72 17.04
C VAL A 266 -2.08 -9.26 16.03
N LEU A 267 -0.81 -9.57 16.32
CA LEU A 267 0.34 -9.28 15.47
C LEU A 267 0.83 -10.50 14.70
N LYS A 268 0.66 -11.70 15.27
CA LYS A 268 1.05 -12.97 14.64
C LYS A 268 0.04 -14.07 14.85
N GLY A 269 -0.15 -14.91 13.84
CA GLY A 269 -1.11 -16.01 13.87
C GLY A 269 -1.60 -16.41 12.49
N ALA A 270 -2.75 -17.08 12.47
CA ALA A 270 -3.45 -17.44 11.24
C ALA A 270 -4.92 -17.03 11.31
N VAL A 271 -5.45 -16.53 10.20
CA VAL A 271 -6.84 -16.07 10.06
C VAL A 271 -7.51 -16.72 8.87
N ARG A 272 -8.82 -16.87 8.96
CA ARG A 272 -9.68 -17.21 7.82
C ARG A 272 -10.05 -15.95 7.08
N GLU A 273 -9.57 -15.81 5.86
CA GLU A 273 -9.80 -14.61 5.05
C GLU A 273 -11.29 -14.41 4.75
N SER A 274 -12.00 -15.50 4.49
CA SER A 274 -13.46 -15.51 4.26
C SER A 274 -14.28 -15.07 5.47
N ALA A 275 -13.72 -15.08 6.67
CA ALA A 275 -14.38 -14.66 7.90
C ALA A 275 -14.10 -13.19 8.29
N LEU A 276 -13.21 -12.50 7.56
CA LEU A 276 -12.82 -11.13 7.89
C LEU A 276 -13.97 -10.14 7.65
N PRO A 277 -14.19 -9.17 8.55
CA PRO A 277 -15.26 -8.18 8.43
C PRO A 277 -14.97 -7.13 7.36
N TYR A 278 -13.69 -6.94 7.02
CA TYR A 278 -13.24 -6.01 6.00
C TYR A 278 -12.22 -6.70 5.08
N PRO A 279 -12.29 -6.48 3.76
CA PRO A 279 -11.39 -7.11 2.81
C PRO A 279 -9.96 -6.60 3.00
N VAL A 280 -8.97 -7.46 2.77
CA VAL A 280 -7.54 -7.14 2.91
C VAL A 280 -6.86 -7.30 1.56
N SER A 281 -6.27 -6.20 1.04
CA SER A 281 -5.60 -6.22 -0.26
C SER A 281 -4.30 -7.04 -0.24
N PRO A 282 -3.80 -7.52 -1.40
CA PRO A 282 -2.51 -8.22 -1.47
C PRO A 282 -1.33 -7.43 -0.87
N LEU A 283 -1.28 -6.10 -1.07
CA LEU A 283 -0.24 -5.25 -0.48
C LEU A 283 -0.38 -5.14 1.04
N MET A 284 -1.60 -5.10 1.58
CA MET A 284 -1.82 -5.12 3.04
C MET A 284 -1.37 -6.46 3.64
N LYS A 285 -1.66 -7.58 2.97
CA LYS A 285 -1.18 -8.91 3.40
C LYS A 285 0.35 -8.96 3.46
N ALA A 286 1.03 -8.34 2.49
CA ALA A 286 2.49 -8.25 2.48
C ALA A 286 3.04 -7.47 3.70
N THR A 287 2.35 -6.41 4.14
CA THR A 287 2.72 -5.69 5.38
C THR A 287 2.41 -6.48 6.66
N LEU A 288 1.37 -7.32 6.63
CA LEU A 288 0.98 -8.22 7.72
C LEU A 288 1.78 -9.53 7.71
N SER A 289 3.10 -9.44 7.59
CA SER A 289 4.01 -10.59 7.45
C SER A 289 3.95 -11.63 8.59
N GLY A 290 3.42 -11.24 9.77
CA GLY A 290 3.20 -12.15 10.90
C GLY A 290 1.90 -12.96 10.83
N ILE A 291 0.99 -12.63 9.92
CA ILE A 291 -0.33 -13.24 9.79
C ILE A 291 -0.38 -14.13 8.56
N THR A 292 -0.78 -15.38 8.74
CA THR A 292 -1.11 -16.29 7.65
C THR A 292 -2.59 -16.15 7.30
N PHE A 293 -2.89 -15.91 6.02
CA PHE A 293 -4.26 -15.82 5.51
C PHE A 293 -4.65 -17.15 4.87
N ASN A 294 -5.53 -17.88 5.55
CA ASN A 294 -6.11 -19.12 5.05
C ASN A 294 -7.37 -18.80 4.24
N ALA A 295 -7.58 -19.51 3.13
CA ALA A 295 -8.79 -19.41 2.32
C ALA A 295 -10.03 -19.92 3.10
#